data_AF-A0A7C3KVN3-F1
#
_entry.id   AF-A0A7C3KVN3-F1
#
_cell.length_a   1.000
_cell.length_b   1.000
_cell.length_c   1.000
_cell.angle_alpha   90.00
_cell.angle_beta   90.00
_cell.angle_gamma   90.00
#
_symmetry.space_group_name_H-M   'P 1'
#
loop_
_entity.id
_entity.type
_entity.pdbx_description
1 polymer ?
#
loop_
_entity_poly.entity_id
_entity_poly.type
_entity_poly.pdbx_seq_one_letter_code
_entity_poly.pdbx_strand_id
1 'polypeptide(L)'
;MAVKHPADSPLPQGWAEDLFDNADLERSFMRLRGIKHFWVEAWKGHIRAEQLRFESAWKYFDRAYEMAKGVEETIPNLVRQFILNIWCFENALAEAPLADTIKDIPEAWIPDLPEEILNEYPEVRKVINMRRYSEAKLRLHMGQYTDAAEIFGELINDQQADDEGRSVYSYLGLAACEFNLDFRDDALKNLENAGLMLSYGGRTWNKAKCAAVLQAYYKFLKMEPEASEWDAFIERLPCPQATKTLYKKQSQLNLERCTQNSTLLFV
;
A
#
# COMPACT_ATOMS: atom_id res chain seq x y z
N MET A 1 -13.87 12.87 -6.41
CA MET A 1 -13.29 14.19 -6.74
C MET A 1 -12.31 14.04 -7.90
N ALA A 2 -12.38 14.90 -8.91
CA ALA A 2 -11.37 14.93 -9.97
C ALA A 2 -9.99 15.21 -9.35
N VAL A 3 -8.98 14.41 -9.70
CA VAL A 3 -7.60 14.69 -9.32
C VAL A 3 -7.23 16.00 -10.00
N LYS A 4 -7.20 17.11 -9.25
CA LYS A 4 -6.58 18.34 -9.73
C LYS A 4 -5.15 17.97 -10.05
N HIS A 5 -4.81 17.97 -11.33
CA HIS A 5 -3.43 17.85 -11.78
C HIS A 5 -2.70 19.08 -11.21
N PRO A 6 -1.73 18.91 -10.29
CA PRO A 6 -0.92 20.03 -9.86
C PRO A 6 -0.32 20.67 -11.11
N ALA A 7 -0.30 22.00 -11.20
CA ALA A 7 0.25 22.70 -12.36
C ALA A 7 1.69 22.25 -12.71
N ASP A 8 2.40 21.65 -11.73
CA ASP A 8 3.78 21.15 -11.82
C ASP A 8 3.90 19.61 -11.73
N SER A 9 2.88 18.87 -12.14
CA SER A 9 2.98 17.41 -12.18
C SER A 9 3.60 16.92 -13.51
N PRO A 10 4.66 16.11 -13.46
CA PRO A 10 5.32 15.57 -14.66
C PRO A 10 4.53 14.40 -15.29
N LEU A 11 3.38 14.06 -14.73
CA LEU A 11 2.56 12.93 -15.16
C LEU A 11 1.64 13.35 -16.32
N PRO A 12 1.39 12.50 -17.32
CA PRO A 12 0.47 12.84 -18.39
C PRO A 12 -0.94 13.14 -17.87
N GLN A 13 -1.69 14.02 -18.55
CA GLN A 13 -3.10 14.24 -18.25
C GLN A 13 -3.90 12.94 -18.42
N GLY A 14 -4.83 12.63 -17.52
CA GLY A 14 -5.62 11.40 -17.61
C GLY A 14 -4.86 10.12 -17.21
N TRP A 15 -3.60 10.23 -16.74
CA TRP A 15 -2.78 9.06 -16.38
C TRP A 15 -3.20 8.44 -15.04
N ALA A 16 -3.58 9.28 -14.08
CA ALA A 16 -4.00 8.81 -12.76
C ALA A 16 -5.29 7.99 -12.85
N GLU A 17 -6.22 8.37 -13.71
CA GLU A 17 -7.47 7.67 -13.98
C GLU A 17 -7.21 6.27 -14.56
N ASP A 18 -6.29 6.16 -15.53
CA ASP A 18 -5.86 4.86 -16.08
C ASP A 18 -5.28 3.94 -15.00
N LEU A 19 -4.48 4.50 -14.08
CA LEU A 19 -3.85 3.72 -13.03
C LEU A 19 -4.82 3.36 -11.91
N PHE A 20 -5.51 4.33 -11.33
CA PHE A 20 -6.28 4.10 -10.11
C PHE A 20 -7.70 3.61 -10.39
N ASP A 21 -8.37 4.16 -11.39
CA ASP A 21 -9.79 3.91 -11.65
C ASP A 21 -9.98 2.74 -12.62
N ASN A 22 -9.10 2.62 -13.63
CA ASN A 22 -9.12 1.49 -14.56
C ASN A 22 -8.21 0.32 -14.11
N ALA A 23 -7.32 0.56 -13.13
CA ALA A 23 -6.34 -0.42 -12.66
C ALA A 23 -5.50 -1.05 -13.80
N ASP A 24 -5.24 -0.29 -14.87
CA ASP A 24 -4.47 -0.77 -16.02
C ASP A 24 -2.98 -0.46 -15.83
N LEU A 25 -2.30 -1.34 -15.11
CA LEU A 25 -0.89 -1.18 -14.74
C LEU A 25 0.03 -1.12 -15.97
N GLU A 26 -0.21 -1.94 -17.00
CA GLU A 26 0.68 -1.96 -18.16
C GLU A 26 0.47 -0.72 -19.02
N ARG A 27 -0.78 -0.31 -19.31
CA ARG A 27 -1.03 0.94 -20.03
C ARG A 27 -0.48 2.15 -19.26
N SER A 28 -0.68 2.19 -17.95
CA SER A 28 -0.15 3.26 -17.09
C SER A 28 1.37 3.32 -17.15
N PHE A 29 2.06 2.18 -17.13
CA PHE A 29 3.50 2.11 -17.32
C PHE A 29 3.93 2.60 -18.70
N MET A 30 3.25 2.15 -19.75
CA MET A 30 3.57 2.50 -21.14
C MET A 30 3.47 4.00 -21.39
N ARG A 31 2.47 4.67 -20.81
CA ARG A 31 2.25 6.12 -20.94
C ARG A 31 3.34 6.97 -20.27
N LEU A 32 4.14 6.39 -19.38
CA LEU A 32 5.28 7.08 -18.76
C LEU A 32 6.57 6.97 -19.58
N ARG A 33 6.60 6.17 -20.65
CA ARG A 33 7.81 5.99 -21.48
C ARG A 33 8.23 7.30 -22.15
N GLY A 34 9.54 7.53 -22.21
CA GLY A 34 10.13 8.71 -22.84
C GLY A 34 10.15 9.97 -21.97
N ILE A 35 9.35 10.03 -20.88
CA ILE A 35 9.33 11.18 -19.97
C ILE A 35 10.50 11.05 -18.99
N LYS A 36 11.36 12.08 -18.96
CA LYS A 36 12.54 12.17 -18.08
C LYS A 36 12.24 13.04 -16.87
N HIS A 37 11.75 12.44 -15.80
CA HIS A 37 11.54 13.11 -14.52
C HIS A 37 11.65 12.09 -13.37
N PHE A 38 12.25 12.45 -12.22
CA PHE A 38 12.49 11.51 -11.12
C PHE A 38 11.19 10.87 -10.63
N TRP A 39 10.14 11.68 -10.43
CA TRP A 39 8.82 11.20 -10.01
C TRP A 39 8.17 10.24 -11.02
N VAL A 40 8.47 10.39 -12.31
CA VAL A 40 8.00 9.46 -13.33
C VAL A 40 8.73 8.13 -13.25
N GLU A 41 10.05 8.13 -13.02
CA GLU A 41 10.79 6.89 -12.75
C GLU A 41 10.30 6.24 -11.44
N ALA A 42 9.99 7.01 -10.39
CA ALA A 42 9.43 6.48 -9.15
C ALA A 42 8.11 5.72 -9.39
N TRP A 43 7.18 6.30 -10.17
CA TRP A 43 5.94 5.61 -10.54
C TRP A 43 6.15 4.39 -11.43
N LYS A 44 7.12 4.41 -12.36
CA LYS A 44 7.49 3.22 -13.14
C LYS A 44 7.97 2.09 -12.22
N GLY A 45 8.78 2.43 -11.22
CA GLY A 45 9.26 1.49 -10.21
C GLY A 45 8.10 0.90 -9.42
N HIS A 46 7.21 1.75 -8.89
CA HIS A 46 6.07 1.32 -8.11
C HIS A 46 5.12 0.42 -8.92
N ILE A 47 4.80 0.77 -10.17
CA ILE A 47 3.98 -0.10 -11.03
C ILE A 47 4.66 -1.46 -11.26
N ARG A 48 5.98 -1.51 -11.47
CA ARG A 48 6.70 -2.78 -11.64
C ARG A 48 6.74 -3.60 -10.35
N ALA A 49 6.86 -2.95 -9.19
CA ALA A 49 6.77 -3.61 -7.88
C ALA A 49 5.40 -4.29 -7.71
N GLU A 50 4.32 -3.56 -7.99
CA GLU A 50 2.94 -4.07 -7.93
C GLU A 50 2.71 -5.23 -8.90
N GLN A 51 3.37 -5.22 -10.06
CA GLN A 51 3.36 -6.35 -11.00
C GLN A 51 4.23 -7.55 -10.57
N LEU A 52 4.76 -7.56 -9.35
CA LEU A 52 5.69 -8.56 -8.83
C LEU A 52 6.96 -8.68 -9.69
N ARG A 53 7.44 -7.56 -10.26
CA ARG A 53 8.66 -7.46 -11.08
C ARG A 53 9.74 -6.69 -10.31
N PHE A 54 10.13 -7.22 -9.15
CA PHE A 54 11.00 -6.55 -8.17
C PHE A 54 12.34 -6.07 -8.74
N GLU A 55 13.07 -6.92 -9.46
CA GLU A 55 14.34 -6.54 -10.11
C GLU A 55 14.16 -5.37 -11.10
N SER A 56 13.03 -5.36 -11.84
CA SER A 56 12.72 -4.25 -12.73
C SER A 56 12.34 -2.99 -11.96
N ALA A 57 11.67 -3.12 -10.80
CA ALA A 57 11.28 -2.01 -9.96
C ALA A 57 12.53 -1.28 -9.43
N TRP A 58 13.52 -2.02 -8.91
CA TRP A 58 14.78 -1.46 -8.43
C TRP A 58 15.50 -0.61 -9.48
N LYS A 59 15.58 -1.10 -10.74
CA LYS A 59 16.18 -0.33 -11.85
C LYS A 59 15.54 1.05 -12.06
N TYR A 60 14.26 1.21 -11.72
CA TYR A 60 13.54 2.48 -11.82
C TYR A 60 13.67 3.31 -10.53
N PHE A 61 13.63 2.68 -9.36
CA PHE A 61 13.85 3.35 -8.09
C PHE A 61 15.25 3.95 -8.00
N ASP A 62 16.30 3.21 -8.37
CA ASP A 62 17.69 3.70 -8.38
C ASP A 62 17.83 4.93 -9.28
N ARG A 63 17.22 4.88 -10.47
CA ARG A 63 17.20 6.03 -11.38
C ARG A 63 16.43 7.21 -10.81
N ALA A 64 15.29 6.97 -10.14
CA ALA A 64 14.54 8.01 -9.48
C ALA A 64 15.36 8.69 -8.37
N TYR A 65 16.09 7.92 -7.55
CA TYR A 65 17.00 8.45 -6.54
C TYR A 65 18.12 9.30 -7.12
N GLU A 66 18.83 8.81 -8.14
CA GLU A 66 19.92 9.57 -8.76
C GLU A 66 19.41 10.88 -9.38
N MET A 67 18.24 10.85 -10.01
CA MET A 67 17.62 12.06 -10.55
C MET A 67 17.16 13.03 -9.46
N ALA A 68 16.67 12.53 -8.32
CA ALA A 68 16.15 13.37 -7.24
C ALA A 68 17.23 14.24 -6.57
N LYS A 69 18.51 13.81 -6.56
CA LYS A 69 19.63 14.57 -5.97
C LYS A 69 19.86 15.95 -6.60
N GLY A 70 19.42 16.16 -7.84
CA GLY A 70 19.60 17.41 -8.58
C GLY A 70 18.35 18.28 -8.66
N VAL A 71 17.29 17.93 -7.93
CA VAL A 71 16.00 18.64 -7.98
C VAL A 71 15.91 19.65 -6.85
N GLU A 72 15.29 20.80 -7.11
CA GLU A 72 15.03 21.83 -6.10
C GLU A 72 14.21 21.29 -4.91
N GLU A 73 14.64 21.65 -3.71
CA GLU A 73 14.03 21.26 -2.43
C GLU A 73 12.75 22.06 -2.15
N THR A 74 11.71 21.78 -2.93
CA THR A 74 10.35 22.27 -2.68
C THR A 74 9.54 21.22 -1.91
N ILE A 75 8.53 21.65 -1.13
CA ILE A 75 7.66 20.73 -0.39
C ILE A 75 7.08 19.61 -1.28
N PRO A 76 6.56 19.88 -2.50
CA PRO A 76 6.10 18.82 -3.40
C PRO A 76 7.20 17.81 -3.77
N ASN A 77 8.43 18.26 -3.98
CA ASN A 77 9.53 17.37 -4.32
C ASN A 77 9.99 16.55 -3.11
N LEU A 78 10.02 17.15 -1.91
CA LEU A 78 10.30 16.43 -0.66
C LEU A 78 9.25 15.35 -0.39
N VAL A 79 7.96 15.66 -0.58
CA VAL A 79 6.86 14.69 -0.48
C VAL A 79 7.05 13.53 -1.47
N ARG A 80 7.36 13.82 -2.73
CA ARG A 80 7.62 12.80 -3.77
C ARG A 80 8.84 11.92 -3.43
N GLN A 81 9.93 12.51 -2.93
CA GLN A 81 11.10 11.76 -2.47
C GLN A 81 10.76 10.87 -1.28
N PHE A 82 9.96 11.36 -0.34
CA PHE A 82 9.51 10.57 0.80
C PHE A 82 8.66 9.37 0.36
N ILE A 83 7.73 9.58 -0.58
CA ILE A 83 6.92 8.49 -1.14
C ILE A 83 7.79 7.47 -1.89
N LEU A 84 8.80 7.93 -2.65
CA LEU A 84 9.78 7.03 -3.28
C LEU A 84 10.45 6.12 -2.24
N ASN A 85 10.89 6.66 -1.10
CA ASN A 85 11.49 5.88 -0.03
C ASN A 85 10.54 4.82 0.54
N ILE A 86 9.25 5.18 0.73
CA ILE A 86 8.22 4.24 1.17
C ILE A 86 8.06 3.10 0.15
N TRP A 87 7.95 3.41 -1.14
CA TRP A 87 7.80 2.36 -2.16
C TRP A 87 9.01 1.46 -2.28
N CYS A 88 10.22 1.98 -2.04
CA CYS A 88 11.43 1.15 -1.96
C CYS A 88 11.34 0.18 -0.78
N PHE A 89 10.91 0.68 0.40
CA PHE A 89 10.69 -0.16 1.57
C PHE A 89 9.63 -1.24 1.30
N GLU A 90 8.48 -0.88 0.74
CA GLU A 90 7.42 -1.84 0.42
C GLU A 90 7.89 -2.90 -0.60
N ASN A 91 8.65 -2.49 -1.62
CA ASN A 91 9.22 -3.41 -2.59
C ASN A 91 10.23 -4.38 -1.95
N ALA A 92 11.10 -3.89 -1.06
CA ALA A 92 12.05 -4.73 -0.33
C ALA A 92 11.31 -5.77 0.53
N LEU A 93 10.28 -5.34 1.26
CA LEU A 93 9.44 -6.21 2.10
C LEU A 93 8.70 -7.26 1.25
N ALA A 94 8.21 -6.88 0.07
CA ALA A 94 7.53 -7.74 -0.90
C ALA A 94 8.45 -8.73 -1.64
N GLU A 95 9.70 -8.37 -1.85
CA GLU A 95 10.67 -9.22 -2.52
C GLU A 95 11.22 -10.31 -1.59
N ALA A 96 11.59 -9.95 -0.36
CA ALA A 96 12.21 -10.87 0.59
C ALA A 96 11.60 -10.70 1.99
N PRO A 97 11.30 -11.80 2.71
CA PRO A 97 10.99 -11.74 4.14
C PRO A 97 12.10 -11.04 4.91
N LEU A 98 11.77 -10.39 6.02
CA LEU A 98 12.78 -9.81 6.91
C LEU A 98 13.69 -10.93 7.43
N ALA A 99 15.00 -10.70 7.38
CA ALA A 99 15.94 -11.59 8.04
C ALA A 99 15.81 -11.47 9.56
N ASP A 100 15.99 -12.57 10.28
CA ASP A 100 15.97 -12.65 11.76
C ASP A 100 17.03 -11.76 12.46
N THR A 101 17.84 -11.03 11.69
CA THR A 101 18.95 -10.21 12.16
C THR A 101 18.58 -8.76 12.48
N ILE A 102 17.40 -8.28 12.09
CA ILE A 102 16.92 -6.94 12.46
C ILE A 102 16.34 -7.04 13.88
N LYS A 103 17.06 -6.50 14.87
CA LYS A 103 16.67 -6.57 16.28
C LYS A 103 16.08 -5.26 16.82
N ASP A 104 16.54 -4.14 16.28
CA ASP A 104 16.17 -2.80 16.76
C ASP A 104 15.55 -2.00 15.61
N ILE A 105 14.24 -1.71 15.73
CA ILE A 105 13.57 -0.73 14.86
C ILE A 105 13.77 0.64 15.50
N PRO A 106 14.34 1.63 14.78
CA PRO A 106 14.34 3.00 15.26
C PRO A 106 12.89 3.47 15.42
N GLU A 107 12.56 4.00 16.60
CA GLU A 107 11.27 4.64 16.83
C GLU A 107 11.07 5.73 15.76
N ALA A 108 9.92 5.71 15.07
CA ALA A 108 9.68 6.74 14.08
C ALA A 108 9.38 8.05 14.80
N TRP A 109 10.31 8.99 14.69
CA TRP A 109 10.03 10.35 15.06
C TRP A 109 9.28 11.07 13.93
N ILE A 110 8.10 11.58 14.25
CA ILE A 110 7.32 12.45 13.37
C ILE A 110 7.28 13.81 14.06
N PRO A 111 7.81 14.88 13.42
CA PRO A 111 7.73 16.20 14.01
C PRO A 111 6.28 16.66 14.10
N ASP A 112 5.95 17.37 15.19
CA ASP A 112 4.74 18.18 15.25
C ASP A 112 4.85 19.28 14.19
N LEU A 113 3.98 19.22 13.17
CA LEU A 113 3.96 20.21 12.10
C LEU A 113 2.88 21.27 12.39
N PRO A 114 3.18 22.56 12.19
CA PRO A 114 2.19 23.63 12.29
C PRO A 114 0.96 23.35 11.42
N GLU A 115 -0.24 23.65 11.93
CA GLU A 115 -1.49 23.43 11.20
C GLU A 115 -1.52 24.19 9.88
N GLU A 116 -0.86 25.36 9.81
CA GLU A 116 -0.74 26.17 8.60
C GLU A 116 -0.08 25.38 7.47
N ILE A 117 1.00 24.63 7.76
CA ILE A 117 1.67 23.78 6.78
C ILE A 117 0.76 22.64 6.33
N LEU A 118 0.03 22.03 7.25
CA LEU A 118 -0.89 20.93 6.95
C LEU A 118 -2.11 21.38 6.14
N ASN A 119 -2.53 22.63 6.31
CA ASN A 119 -3.61 23.25 5.55
C ASN A 119 -3.15 23.69 4.16
N GLU A 120 -1.93 24.23 4.03
CA GLU A 120 -1.35 24.62 2.75
C GLU A 120 -0.93 23.41 1.90
N TYR A 121 -0.42 22.36 2.54
CA TYR A 121 0.09 21.14 1.92
C TYR A 121 -0.56 19.88 2.53
N PRO A 122 -1.83 19.58 2.20
CA PRO A 122 -2.53 18.41 2.72
C PRO A 122 -1.84 17.07 2.39
N GLU A 123 -1.01 17.03 1.33
CA GLU A 123 -0.15 15.89 1.00
C GLU A 123 0.92 15.58 2.06
N VAL A 124 1.24 16.52 2.96
CA VAL A 124 2.18 16.27 4.06
C VAL A 124 1.54 15.34 5.08
N ARG A 125 0.27 15.58 5.46
CA ARG A 125 -0.52 14.66 6.31
C ARG A 125 -0.60 13.27 5.68
N LYS A 126 -0.76 13.22 4.36
CA LYS A 126 -0.75 11.98 3.58
C LYS A 126 0.53 11.18 3.82
N VAL A 127 1.68 11.83 3.69
CA VAL A 127 3.01 11.21 3.83
C VAL A 127 3.27 10.76 5.27
N ILE A 128 2.86 11.54 6.27
CA ILE A 128 2.95 11.17 7.68
C ILE A 128 2.19 9.86 7.95
N ASN A 129 0.95 9.77 7.47
CA ASN A 129 0.15 8.56 7.65
C ASN A 129 0.75 7.36 6.90
N MET A 130 1.32 7.57 5.69
CA MET A 130 2.02 6.50 4.98
C MET A 130 3.29 6.04 5.72
N ARG A 131 3.98 6.93 6.44
CA ARG A 131 5.13 6.58 7.28
C ARG A 131 4.71 5.70 8.45
N ARG A 132 3.72 6.13 9.22
CA ARG A 132 3.15 5.36 10.36
C ARG A 132 2.69 3.99 9.91
N TYR A 133 2.00 3.93 8.77
CA TYR A 133 1.57 2.67 8.18
C TYR A 133 2.74 1.76 7.79
N SER A 134 3.81 2.32 7.21
CA SER A 134 5.02 1.56 6.85
C SER A 134 5.75 1.02 8.09
N GLU A 135 5.79 1.81 9.17
CA GLU A 135 6.32 1.36 10.46
C GLU A 135 5.48 0.24 11.07
N ALA A 136 4.15 0.38 11.10
CA ALA A 136 3.25 -0.66 11.59
C ALA A 136 3.43 -1.97 10.80
N LYS A 137 3.59 -1.90 9.47
CA LYS A 137 3.96 -3.06 8.64
C LYS A 137 5.30 -3.66 9.06
N LEU A 138 6.35 -2.85 9.23
CA LEU A 138 7.66 -3.34 9.66
C LEU A 138 7.56 -4.08 11.00
N ARG A 139 6.90 -3.47 11.99
CA ARG A 139 6.68 -4.04 13.33
C ARG A 139 5.89 -5.35 13.27
N LEU A 140 4.83 -5.40 12.47
CA LEU A 140 4.05 -6.62 12.21
C LEU A 140 4.94 -7.76 11.68
N HIS A 141 5.78 -7.47 10.67
CA HIS A 141 6.69 -8.47 10.09
C HIS A 141 7.84 -8.87 11.05
N MET A 142 8.13 -8.07 12.07
CA MET A 142 9.11 -8.38 13.12
C MET A 142 8.52 -9.07 14.36
N GLY A 143 7.21 -9.36 14.36
CA GLY A 143 6.55 -9.98 15.51
C GLY A 143 6.22 -9.01 16.65
N GLN A 144 6.40 -7.70 16.46
CA GLN A 144 6.03 -6.66 17.42
C GLN A 144 4.54 -6.30 17.27
N TYR A 145 3.67 -7.29 17.50
CA TYR A 145 2.24 -7.19 17.18
C TYR A 145 1.50 -6.14 18.01
N THR A 146 1.88 -5.94 19.28
CA THR A 146 1.24 -4.94 20.16
C THR A 146 1.50 -3.53 19.64
N ASP A 147 2.76 -3.17 19.38
CA ASP A 147 3.14 -1.86 18.85
C ASP A 147 2.52 -1.62 17.46
N ALA A 148 2.50 -2.65 16.61
CA ALA A 148 1.86 -2.56 15.30
C ALA A 148 0.33 -2.34 15.42
N ALA A 149 -0.34 -3.05 16.34
CA ALA A 149 -1.77 -2.89 16.58
C ALA A 149 -2.12 -1.48 17.08
N GLU A 150 -1.32 -0.91 17.97
CA GLU A 150 -1.49 0.46 18.46
C GLU A 150 -1.47 1.46 17.30
N ILE A 151 -0.43 1.41 16.45
CA ILE A 151 -0.30 2.32 15.31
C ILE A 151 -1.46 2.12 14.31
N PHE A 152 -1.85 0.88 13.99
CA PHE A 152 -2.99 0.65 13.10
C PHE A 152 -4.31 1.16 13.70
N GLY A 153 -4.52 0.98 15.00
CA GLY A 153 -5.69 1.49 15.73
C GLY A 153 -5.77 3.01 15.70
N GLU A 154 -4.67 3.70 15.94
CA GLU A 154 -4.61 5.16 15.82
C GLU A 154 -4.89 5.62 14.39
N LEU A 155 -4.32 4.95 13.37
CA LEU A 155 -4.58 5.27 11.97
C LEU A 155 -6.05 5.10 11.59
N ILE A 156 -6.76 4.12 12.17
CA ILE A 156 -8.21 3.96 11.97
C ILE A 156 -8.97 5.14 12.58
N ASN A 157 -8.61 5.56 13.78
CA ASN A 157 -9.26 6.67 14.48
C ASN A 157 -9.01 8.01 13.78
N ASP A 158 -7.80 8.24 13.29
CA ASP A 158 -7.42 9.46 12.58
C ASP A 158 -8.05 9.58 11.19
N GLN A 159 -8.43 8.45 10.58
CA GLN A 159 -8.97 8.37 9.22
C GLN A 159 -10.50 8.32 9.15
N GLN A 160 -11.22 8.69 10.22
CA GLN A 160 -12.69 8.71 10.24
C GLN A 160 -13.34 9.64 9.18
N ALA A 161 -12.56 10.38 8.38
CA ALA A 161 -13.01 11.22 7.26
C ALA A 161 -12.31 10.96 5.91
N ASP A 162 -11.54 9.86 5.73
CA ASP A 162 -10.76 9.66 4.49
C ASP A 162 -11.56 8.95 3.36
N ASP A 163 -11.86 9.70 2.29
CA ASP A 163 -12.60 9.26 1.09
C ASP A 163 -11.84 8.22 0.23
N GLU A 164 -10.55 7.96 0.49
CA GLU A 164 -9.70 7.17 -0.41
C GLU A 164 -9.58 5.67 -0.10
N GLY A 165 -10.28 5.17 0.93
CA GLY A 165 -10.31 3.74 1.28
C GLY A 165 -9.02 3.23 1.92
N ARG A 166 -8.21 4.11 2.52
CA ARG A 166 -6.94 3.75 3.17
C ARG A 166 -7.12 3.09 4.53
N SER A 167 -8.23 3.38 5.19
CA SER A 167 -8.64 2.72 6.43
C SER A 167 -8.78 1.22 6.26
N VAL A 168 -9.09 0.73 5.06
CA VAL A 168 -9.13 -0.72 4.74
C VAL A 168 -7.78 -1.37 5.06
N TYR A 169 -6.67 -0.76 4.68
CA TYR A 169 -5.34 -1.31 4.97
C TYR A 169 -5.02 -1.31 6.46
N SER A 170 -5.44 -0.27 7.20
CA SER A 170 -5.25 -0.23 8.64
C SER A 170 -6.07 -1.30 9.35
N TYR A 171 -7.32 -1.56 8.92
CA TYR A 171 -8.13 -2.67 9.43
C TYR A 171 -7.50 -4.04 9.13
N LEU A 172 -6.98 -4.24 7.92
CA LEU A 172 -6.27 -5.48 7.56
C LEU A 172 -5.00 -5.69 8.40
N GLY A 173 -4.27 -4.61 8.68
CA GLY A 173 -3.10 -4.65 9.54
C GLY A 173 -3.45 -4.96 11.00
N LEU A 174 -4.48 -4.30 11.53
CA LEU A 174 -4.96 -4.54 12.89
C LEU A 174 -5.45 -5.98 13.07
N ALA A 175 -6.25 -6.49 12.12
CA ALA A 175 -6.72 -7.88 12.15
C ALA A 175 -5.57 -8.89 12.15
N ALA A 176 -4.50 -8.61 11.39
CA ALA A 176 -3.31 -9.45 11.39
C ALA A 176 -2.61 -9.45 12.76
N CYS A 177 -2.47 -8.28 13.38
CA CYS A 177 -1.87 -8.14 14.70
C CYS A 177 -2.68 -8.88 15.77
N GLU A 178 -4.00 -8.64 15.81
CA GLU A 178 -4.92 -9.27 16.77
C GLU A 178 -4.94 -10.79 16.61
N PHE A 179 -4.93 -11.30 15.37
CA PHE A 179 -4.82 -12.73 15.14
C PHE A 179 -3.52 -13.30 15.71
N ASN A 180 -2.39 -12.63 15.48
CA ASN A 180 -1.10 -13.10 15.99
C ASN A 180 -0.95 -12.93 17.52
N LEU A 181 -1.78 -12.08 18.14
CA LEU A 181 -1.94 -11.93 19.59
C LEU A 181 -3.00 -12.88 20.20
N ASP A 182 -3.55 -13.80 19.40
CA ASP A 182 -4.62 -14.74 19.78
C ASP A 182 -5.99 -14.11 20.10
N PHE A 183 -6.22 -12.86 19.71
CA PHE A 183 -7.53 -12.18 19.75
C PHE A 183 -8.35 -12.51 18.48
N ARG A 184 -8.78 -13.76 18.35
CA ARG A 184 -9.43 -14.29 17.14
C ARG A 184 -10.72 -13.56 16.76
N ASP A 185 -11.58 -13.26 17.72
CA ASP A 185 -12.88 -12.62 17.46
C ASP A 185 -12.71 -11.17 16.99
N ASP A 186 -11.80 -10.44 17.61
CA ASP A 186 -11.47 -9.06 17.20
C ASP A 186 -10.84 -9.03 15.81
N ALA A 187 -9.94 -9.98 15.53
CA ALA A 187 -9.34 -10.13 14.20
C ALA A 187 -10.41 -10.34 13.12
N LEU A 188 -11.35 -11.26 13.34
CA LEU A 188 -12.44 -11.52 12.40
C LEU A 188 -13.34 -10.28 12.20
N LYS A 189 -13.69 -9.60 13.28
CA LYS A 189 -14.44 -8.34 13.22
C LYS A 189 -13.72 -7.27 12.40
N ASN A 190 -12.39 -7.16 12.52
CA ASN A 190 -11.62 -6.20 11.74
C ASN A 190 -11.48 -6.61 10.26
N LEU A 191 -11.50 -7.91 9.93
CA LEU A 191 -11.64 -8.36 8.53
C LEU A 191 -13.00 -7.99 7.95
N GLU A 192 -14.08 -8.15 8.72
CA GLU A 192 -15.41 -7.72 8.31
C GLU A 192 -15.46 -6.19 8.08
N ASN A 193 -14.90 -5.40 9.00
CA ASN A 193 -14.79 -3.95 8.85
C ASN A 193 -14.01 -3.56 7.58
N ALA A 194 -12.87 -4.21 7.32
CA ALA A 194 -12.10 -4.00 6.10
C ALA A 194 -12.94 -4.32 4.85
N GLY A 195 -13.67 -5.44 4.86
CA GLY A 195 -14.54 -5.86 3.77
C GLY A 195 -15.71 -4.91 3.49
N LEU A 196 -16.36 -4.41 4.55
CA LEU A 196 -17.41 -3.40 4.45
C LEU A 196 -16.87 -2.10 3.84
N MET A 197 -15.78 -1.57 4.40
CA MET A 197 -15.17 -0.33 3.91
C MET A 197 -14.74 -0.43 2.44
N LEU A 198 -14.18 -1.59 2.06
CA LEU A 198 -13.80 -1.88 0.68
C LEU A 198 -15.01 -1.91 -0.28
N SER A 199 -16.17 -2.35 0.21
CA SER A 199 -17.40 -2.43 -0.58
C SER A 199 -18.04 -1.05 -0.81
N TYR A 200 -17.94 -0.13 0.15
CA TYR A 200 -18.56 1.19 0.08
C TYR A 200 -17.80 2.20 -0.80
N GLY A 201 -16.48 2.09 -0.95
CA GLY A 201 -15.70 3.16 -1.59
C GLY A 201 -14.33 2.74 -2.10
N GLY A 202 -13.55 3.72 -2.54
CA GLY A 202 -12.19 3.53 -3.05
C GLY A 202 -12.11 3.26 -4.57
N ARG A 203 -10.90 3.41 -5.09
CA ARG A 203 -10.58 3.25 -6.51
C ARG A 203 -10.30 1.80 -6.87
N THR A 204 -10.59 1.40 -8.11
CA THR A 204 -10.52 0.00 -8.58
C THR A 204 -9.19 -0.68 -8.27
N TRP A 205 -8.07 0.04 -8.41
CA TRP A 205 -6.76 -0.53 -8.12
C TRP A 205 -6.60 -0.89 -6.63
N ASN A 206 -6.93 0.03 -5.71
CA ASN A 206 -6.93 -0.26 -4.27
C ASN A 206 -7.89 -1.40 -3.93
N LYS A 207 -9.03 -1.46 -4.64
CA LYS A 207 -10.01 -2.52 -4.43
C LYS A 207 -9.46 -3.90 -4.75
N ALA A 208 -8.79 -4.03 -5.89
CA ALA A 208 -8.17 -5.29 -6.29
C ALA A 208 -7.09 -5.73 -5.29
N LYS A 209 -6.26 -4.79 -4.84
CA LYS A 209 -5.19 -5.05 -3.87
C LYS A 209 -5.72 -5.49 -2.51
N CYS A 210 -6.70 -4.79 -1.93
CA CYS A 210 -7.27 -5.14 -0.63
C CYS A 210 -8.07 -6.45 -0.69
N ALA A 211 -8.83 -6.68 -1.76
CA ALA A 211 -9.58 -7.92 -1.94
C ALA A 211 -8.65 -9.14 -2.02
N ALA A 212 -7.46 -8.99 -2.63
CA ALA A 212 -6.46 -10.04 -2.65
C ALA A 212 -5.93 -10.39 -1.25
N VAL A 213 -5.71 -9.39 -0.39
CA VAL A 213 -5.30 -9.61 1.01
C VAL A 213 -6.42 -10.30 1.79
N LEU A 214 -7.66 -9.83 1.69
CA LEU A 214 -8.83 -10.45 2.34
C LEU A 214 -8.98 -11.92 1.93
N GLN A 215 -8.91 -12.20 0.63
CA GLN A 215 -8.96 -13.57 0.13
C GLN A 215 -7.86 -14.45 0.75
N ALA A 216 -6.62 -13.95 0.79
CA ALA A 216 -5.49 -14.70 1.36
C ALA A 216 -5.69 -15.00 2.84
N TYR A 217 -6.19 -14.02 3.60
CA TYR A 217 -6.46 -14.17 5.03
C TYR A 217 -7.57 -15.18 5.29
N TYR A 218 -8.72 -15.07 4.62
CA TYR A 218 -9.81 -16.04 4.81
C TYR A 218 -9.39 -17.46 4.41
N LYS A 219 -8.57 -17.63 3.35
CA LYS A 219 -7.98 -18.95 3.03
C LYS A 219 -7.09 -19.48 4.14
N PHE A 220 -6.20 -18.65 4.68
CA PHE A 220 -5.34 -19.02 5.80
C PHE A 220 -6.17 -19.46 7.03
N LEU A 221 -7.27 -18.76 7.29
CA LEU A 221 -8.22 -19.04 8.37
C LEU A 221 -9.16 -20.24 8.08
N LYS A 222 -9.06 -20.86 6.90
CA LYS A 222 -9.93 -21.97 6.44
C LYS A 222 -11.41 -21.59 6.33
N MET A 223 -11.67 -20.31 6.03
CA MET A 223 -12.99 -19.72 5.80
C MET A 223 -13.25 -19.65 4.29
N GLU A 224 -13.48 -20.81 3.68
CA GLU A 224 -13.62 -20.95 2.22
C GLU A 224 -14.78 -20.16 1.59
N PRO A 225 -15.97 -20.04 2.22
CA PRO A 225 -17.06 -19.22 1.69
C PRO A 225 -16.66 -17.75 1.51
N GLU A 226 -16.06 -17.15 2.54
CA GLU A 226 -15.61 -15.76 2.57
C GLU A 226 -14.46 -15.55 1.59
N ALA A 227 -13.50 -16.48 1.55
CA ALA A 227 -12.42 -16.45 0.56
C ALA A 227 -12.95 -16.50 -0.89
N SER A 228 -13.98 -17.30 -1.14
CA SER A 228 -14.61 -17.43 -2.47
C SER A 228 -15.36 -16.15 -2.86
N GLU A 229 -15.96 -15.47 -1.90
CA GLU A 229 -16.62 -14.17 -2.13
C GLU A 229 -15.62 -13.11 -2.62
N TRP A 230 -14.45 -13.02 -1.98
CA TRP A 230 -13.41 -12.07 -2.40
C TRP A 230 -12.78 -12.44 -3.74
N ASP A 231 -12.68 -13.73 -4.09
CA ASP A 231 -12.28 -14.15 -5.44
C ASP A 231 -13.28 -13.66 -6.50
N ALA A 232 -14.57 -13.88 -6.24
CA ALA A 232 -15.65 -13.43 -7.12
C ALA A 232 -15.75 -11.90 -7.17
N PHE A 233 -15.38 -11.20 -6.10
CA PHE A 233 -15.28 -9.74 -6.09
C PHE A 233 -14.18 -9.27 -7.06
N ILE A 234 -12.97 -9.84 -7.00
CA ILE A 234 -11.87 -9.51 -7.92
C ILE A 234 -12.29 -9.75 -9.38
N GLU A 235 -12.98 -10.86 -9.66
CA GLU A 235 -13.45 -11.17 -11.02
C GLU A 235 -14.49 -10.17 -11.55
N ARG A 236 -15.28 -9.56 -10.66
CA ARG A 236 -16.29 -8.54 -11.02
C ARG A 236 -15.71 -7.14 -11.20
N LEU A 237 -14.46 -6.88 -10.80
CA LEU A 237 -13.87 -5.55 -10.93
C LEU A 237 -13.80 -5.12 -12.41
N PRO A 238 -14.12 -3.85 -12.72
CA PRO A 238 -14.10 -3.31 -14.07
C PRO A 238 -12.68 -2.92 -14.51
N CYS A 239 -11.76 -3.90 -14.51
CA CYS A 239 -10.36 -3.70 -14.89
C CYS A 239 -9.86 -4.80 -15.84
N PRO A 240 -8.69 -4.64 -16.47
CA PRO A 240 -8.11 -5.65 -17.36
C PRO A 240 -7.95 -7.02 -16.70
N GLN A 241 -8.13 -8.10 -17.47
CA GLN A 241 -7.95 -9.47 -16.97
C GLN A 241 -6.54 -9.71 -16.43
N ALA A 242 -5.52 -9.11 -17.06
CA ALA A 242 -4.14 -9.21 -16.59
C ALA A 242 -3.97 -8.67 -15.15
N THR A 243 -4.68 -7.59 -14.80
CA THR A 243 -4.70 -7.03 -13.45
C THR A 243 -5.36 -7.98 -12.46
N LYS A 244 -6.50 -8.58 -12.83
CA LYS A 244 -7.20 -9.58 -11.98
C LYS A 244 -6.30 -10.78 -11.68
N THR A 245 -5.69 -11.35 -12.74
CA THR A 245 -4.75 -12.47 -12.62
C THR A 245 -3.56 -12.12 -11.73
N LEU A 246 -3.03 -10.89 -11.84
CA LEU A 246 -1.95 -10.41 -11.00
C LEU A 246 -2.36 -10.39 -9.51
N TYR A 247 -3.51 -9.82 -9.16
CA TYR A 247 -3.94 -9.74 -7.76
C TYR A 247 -4.31 -11.10 -7.17
N LYS A 248 -4.82 -12.03 -7.98
CA LYS A 248 -4.94 -13.44 -7.56
C LYS A 248 -3.59 -14.08 -7.26
N LYS A 249 -2.56 -13.78 -8.07
CA LYS A 249 -1.18 -14.23 -7.80
C LYS A 249 -0.61 -13.59 -6.52
N GLN A 250 -0.86 -12.30 -6.28
CA GLN A 250 -0.46 -11.64 -5.03
C GLN A 250 -1.15 -12.26 -3.81
N SER A 251 -2.45 -12.55 -3.89
CA SER A 251 -3.20 -13.27 -2.85
C SER A 251 -2.54 -14.61 -2.51
N GLN A 252 -2.17 -15.39 -3.53
CA GLN A 252 -1.47 -16.66 -3.36
C GLN A 252 -0.10 -16.48 -2.67
N LEU A 253 0.68 -15.47 -3.07
CA LEU A 253 1.96 -15.15 -2.44
C LEU A 253 1.78 -14.77 -0.94
N ASN A 254 0.74 -14.00 -0.63
CA ASN A 254 0.43 -13.62 0.76
C ASN A 254 0.02 -14.84 1.59
N LEU A 255 -0.80 -15.74 1.04
CA LEU A 255 -1.18 -16.99 1.69
C LEU A 255 0.04 -17.88 1.97
N GLU A 256 0.95 -18.00 1.01
CA GLU A 256 2.20 -18.76 1.17
C GLU A 256 3.05 -18.20 2.31
N ARG A 257 3.21 -16.88 2.38
CA ARG A 257 3.94 -16.22 3.47
C ARG A 257 3.28 -16.43 4.83
N CYS A 258 1.95 -16.29 4.89
CA CYS A 258 1.22 -16.53 6.14
C CYS A 258 1.40 -17.97 6.61
N THR A 259 1.35 -18.93 5.68
CA THR A 259 1.50 -20.36 5.96
C THR A 259 2.91 -20.70 6.42
N GLN A 260 3.94 -20.17 5.76
CA GLN A 260 5.35 -20.41 6.11
C GLN A 260 5.67 -19.94 7.53
N ASN A 261 5.13 -18.79 7.94
CA ASN A 261 5.39 -18.20 9.24
C ASN A 261 4.36 -18.60 10.31
N SER A 262 3.27 -19.28 9.93
CA SER A 262 2.12 -19.58 10.80
C SER A 262 1.52 -18.32 11.47
N THR A 263 1.54 -17.19 10.75
CA THR A 263 1.10 -15.86 11.22
C THR A 263 0.36 -15.14 10.11
N LEU A 264 -0.64 -14.30 10.42
CA LEU A 264 -1.21 -13.39 9.43
C LEU A 264 -0.24 -12.24 9.15
N LEU A 265 0.11 -12.04 7.88
CA LEU A 265 1.00 -11.00 7.39
C LEU A 265 0.53 -10.56 6.00
N PHE A 266 0.82 -9.32 5.63
CA PHE A 266 0.53 -8.83 4.29
C PHE A 266 1.70 -8.04 3.73
N VAL A 267 1.81 -8.06 2.40
CA VAL A 267 2.86 -7.36 1.66
C VAL A 267 2.27 -6.44 0.62
#